data_AF-A0A3Q1FPN3-F1
#
_entry.id   AF-A0A3Q1FPN3-F1
#
_cell.length_a   1.000
_cell.length_b   1.000
_cell.length_c   1.000
_cell.angle_alpha   90.00
_cell.angle_beta   90.00
_cell.angle_gamma   90.00
#
_symmetry.space_group_name_H-M   'P 1'
#
loop_
_entity.id
_entity.type
_entity.pdbx_description
1 polymer ?
#
loop_
_entity_poly.entity_id
_entity_poly.type
_entity_poly.pdbx_seq_one_letter_code
_entity_poly.pdbx_strand_id
1 'polypeptide(L)'
;METNSRETLQADFDTFDISEELGFVLEEPLTHLPDYYRVWLDLANNLTHLIESRKLRDLVHNMPVLSPDLLSNHRELRLAHLTLGFISMGYVWQEGQHAPILPKALAWPYWLVSRRLGLPPILTYADSVLANWKLRDPTGSFLFVTLFPLAFIRHRSTPDHLRLKMF
;
A
#
# COMPACT_ATOMS: atom_id res chain seq x y z
N MET A 1 -1.91 24.68 -49.63
CA MET A 1 -2.92 25.00 -48.60
C MET A 1 -3.69 23.72 -48.36
N GLU A 2 -3.63 23.01 -47.24
CA GLU A 2 -3.09 23.28 -45.91
C GLU A 2 -2.59 21.93 -45.36
N THR A 3 -1.34 21.87 -44.92
CA THR A 3 -0.84 20.76 -44.10
C THR A 3 -1.27 21.05 -42.67
N ASN A 4 -2.34 20.40 -42.23
CA ASN A 4 -2.79 20.46 -40.84
C ASN A 4 -1.79 19.68 -39.98
N SER A 5 -0.81 20.41 -39.45
CA SER A 5 0.15 19.94 -38.48
C SER A 5 -0.62 19.40 -37.27
N ARG A 6 -0.69 18.07 -37.13
CA ARG A 6 -0.96 17.48 -35.82
C ARG A 6 0.23 17.84 -34.96
N GLU A 7 0.12 18.94 -34.21
CA GLU A 7 0.97 19.18 -33.05
C GLU A 7 0.69 18.05 -32.06
N THR A 8 1.46 16.97 -32.20
CA THR A 8 1.50 15.91 -31.21
C THR A 8 2.03 16.56 -29.94
N LEU A 9 1.17 16.74 -28.94
CA LEU A 9 1.60 17.10 -27.59
C LEU A 9 2.52 15.99 -27.12
N GLN A 10 3.83 16.18 -27.28
CA GLN A 10 4.83 15.30 -26.71
C GLN A 10 4.84 15.61 -25.21
N ALA A 11 4.05 14.85 -24.46
CA ALA A 11 4.02 14.96 -23.01
C ALA A 11 5.39 14.52 -22.47
N ASP A 12 5.96 15.33 -21.60
CA ASP A 12 7.13 14.96 -20.83
C ASP A 12 6.71 13.97 -19.74
N PHE A 13 6.84 12.68 -20.03
CA PHE A 13 6.39 11.62 -19.13
C PHE A 13 7.16 11.60 -17.80
N ASP A 14 8.43 12.01 -17.80
CA ASP A 14 9.26 12.09 -16.60
C ASP A 14 8.68 13.11 -15.61
N THR A 15 8.19 14.26 -16.10
CA THR A 15 7.55 15.29 -15.26
C THR A 15 6.28 14.79 -14.57
N PHE A 16 5.62 13.76 -15.12
CA PHE A 16 4.38 13.19 -14.56
C PHE A 16 4.58 11.83 -13.88
N ASP A 17 5.83 11.38 -13.70
CA ASP A 17 6.17 10.05 -13.19
C ASP A 17 5.46 8.91 -13.97
N ILE A 18 5.40 9.02 -15.30
CA ILE A 18 4.78 8.03 -16.19
C ILE A 18 5.87 7.23 -16.89
N SER A 19 5.84 5.91 -16.76
CA SER A 19 6.66 5.01 -17.55
C SER A 19 6.12 4.87 -18.98
N GLU A 20 6.99 4.92 -19.97
CA GLU A 20 6.62 4.60 -21.36
C GLU A 20 6.21 3.13 -21.53
N GLU A 21 6.78 2.23 -20.74
CA GLU A 21 6.54 0.79 -20.82
C GLU A 21 5.37 0.35 -19.93
N LEU A 22 5.33 0.87 -18.70
CA LEU A 22 4.41 0.42 -17.65
C LEU A 22 3.32 1.45 -17.30
N GLY A 23 3.32 2.62 -17.93
CA GLY A 23 2.37 3.69 -17.65
C GLY A 23 2.50 4.21 -16.22
N PHE A 24 1.40 4.26 -15.48
CA PHE A 24 1.36 4.78 -14.10
C PHE A 24 1.84 3.78 -13.03
N VAL A 25 2.26 2.58 -13.43
CA VAL A 25 2.79 1.59 -12.50
C VAL A 25 4.13 2.07 -11.96
N LEU A 26 4.32 2.00 -10.64
CA LEU A 26 5.59 2.35 -10.03
C LEU A 26 6.65 1.36 -10.48
N GLU A 27 7.67 1.84 -11.18
CA GLU A 27 8.80 1.02 -11.60
C GLU A 27 9.68 0.61 -10.42
N GLU A 28 10.16 -0.64 -10.45
CA GLU A 28 11.07 -1.21 -9.46
C GLU A 28 10.63 -0.93 -8.00
N PRO A 29 9.40 -1.30 -7.62
CA PRO A 29 8.92 -1.06 -6.27
C PRO A 29 9.83 -1.74 -5.25
N LEU A 30 10.15 -1.01 -4.18
CA LEU A 30 10.95 -1.55 -3.09
C LEU A 30 10.19 -2.65 -2.36
N THR A 31 10.93 -3.60 -1.82
CA THR A 31 10.42 -4.72 -1.02
C THR A 31 10.91 -4.69 0.43
N HIS A 32 11.78 -3.75 0.75
CA HIS A 32 12.38 -3.57 2.07
C HIS A 32 12.46 -2.07 2.39
N LEU A 33 12.45 -1.78 3.69
CA LEU A 33 12.70 -0.47 4.28
C LEU A 33 13.92 -0.60 5.20
N PRO A 34 14.52 0.52 5.61
CA PRO A 34 15.53 0.51 6.67
C PRO A 34 15.06 -0.29 7.89
N ASP A 35 15.99 -0.99 8.57
CA ASP A 35 15.69 -1.88 9.72
C ASP A 35 14.88 -1.21 10.82
N TYR A 36 15.02 0.11 10.96
CA TYR A 36 14.22 0.93 11.86
C TYR A 36 12.70 0.72 11.68
N TYR A 37 12.23 0.47 10.45
CA TYR A 37 10.82 0.26 10.10
C TYR A 37 10.40 -1.22 9.99
N ARG A 38 11.27 -2.16 10.38
CA ARG A 38 11.03 -3.60 10.21
C ARG A 38 9.69 -4.06 10.79
N VAL A 39 9.28 -3.50 11.93
CA VAL A 39 7.99 -3.82 12.58
C VAL A 39 6.78 -3.60 11.66
N TRP A 40 6.81 -2.59 10.79
CA TRP A 40 5.72 -2.33 9.84
C TRP A 40 5.66 -3.44 8.79
N LEU A 41 6.79 -3.80 8.20
CA LEU A 41 6.87 -4.84 7.18
C LEU A 41 6.51 -6.21 7.75
N ASP A 42 6.99 -6.54 8.96
CA ASP A 42 6.67 -7.80 9.63
C ASP A 42 5.16 -7.96 9.85
N LEU A 43 4.48 -6.89 10.29
CA LEU A 43 3.02 -6.90 10.47
C LEU A 43 2.28 -7.06 9.15
N ALA A 44 2.68 -6.30 8.11
CA ALA A 44 2.02 -6.37 6.81
C ALA A 44 2.24 -7.71 6.10
N ASN A 45 3.45 -8.28 6.19
CA ASN A 45 3.77 -9.59 5.61
C ASN A 45 2.99 -10.73 6.28
N ASN A 46 2.67 -10.60 7.58
CA ASN A 46 1.90 -11.59 8.33
C ASN A 46 0.41 -11.22 8.47
N LEU A 47 -0.06 -10.21 7.75
CA LEU A 47 -1.34 -9.56 8.00
C LEU A 47 -2.52 -10.54 7.98
N THR A 48 -2.60 -11.41 6.96
CA THR A 48 -3.67 -12.41 6.84
C THR A 48 -3.75 -13.30 8.08
N HIS A 49 -2.61 -13.85 8.50
CA HIS A 49 -2.53 -14.70 9.69
C HIS A 49 -2.91 -13.93 10.96
N LEU A 50 -2.48 -12.68 11.10
CA LEU A 50 -2.77 -11.83 12.25
C LEU A 50 -4.25 -11.41 12.31
N ILE A 51 -4.90 -11.21 11.16
CA ILE A 51 -6.33 -10.95 11.05
C ILE A 51 -7.11 -12.19 11.50
N GLU A 52 -6.81 -13.35 10.92
CA GLU A 52 -7.48 -14.63 11.19
C GLU A 52 -7.34 -15.07 12.66
N SER A 53 -6.14 -14.87 13.24
CA SER A 53 -5.84 -15.22 14.63
C SER A 53 -6.27 -14.17 15.65
N ARG A 54 -6.88 -13.05 15.22
CA ARG A 54 -7.31 -11.94 16.09
C ARG A 54 -6.21 -11.23 16.87
N LYS A 55 -4.95 -11.33 16.41
CA LYS A 55 -3.78 -10.75 17.11
C LYS A 55 -3.33 -9.39 16.59
N LEU A 56 -3.78 -8.99 15.39
CA LEU A 56 -3.33 -7.75 14.75
C LEU A 56 -3.53 -6.52 15.64
N ARG A 57 -4.74 -6.32 16.20
CA ARG A 57 -5.02 -5.17 17.07
C ARG A 57 -4.09 -5.09 18.26
N ASP A 58 -3.83 -6.21 18.95
CA ASP A 58 -2.94 -6.25 20.11
C ASP A 58 -1.50 -5.88 19.73
N LEU A 59 -1.01 -6.39 18.59
CA LEU A 59 0.34 -6.07 18.13
C LEU A 59 0.46 -4.59 17.70
N VAL A 60 -0.56 -4.03 17.03
CA VAL A 60 -0.58 -2.62 16.65
C VAL A 60 -0.60 -1.70 17.89
N HIS A 61 -1.31 -2.09 18.96
CA HIS A 61 -1.29 -1.34 20.22
C HIS A 61 0.09 -1.33 20.91
N ASN A 62 0.85 -2.41 20.77
CA ASN A 62 2.20 -2.54 21.32
C ASN A 62 3.30 -2.02 20.37
N MET A 63 2.92 -1.51 19.19
CA MET A 63 3.88 -1.01 18.20
C MET A 63 4.53 0.28 18.70
N PRO A 64 5.86 0.44 18.56
CA PRO A 64 6.52 1.71 18.88
C PRO A 64 6.06 2.80 17.91
N VAL A 65 5.99 4.05 18.39
CA VAL A 65 5.80 5.21 17.52
C VAL A 65 7.11 5.48 16.80
N LEU A 66 7.15 5.19 15.49
CA LEU A 66 8.34 5.40 14.65
C LEU A 66 8.19 6.67 13.82
N SER A 67 9.26 7.47 13.72
CA SER A 67 9.28 8.65 12.83
C SER A 67 9.63 8.25 11.41
N PRO A 68 8.88 8.69 10.38
CA PRO A 68 9.23 8.43 8.98
C PRO A 68 10.38 9.30 8.45
N ASP A 69 11.10 10.02 9.30
CA ASP A 69 12.19 10.92 8.89
C ASP A 69 13.37 10.23 8.21
N LEU A 70 13.57 8.94 8.49
CA LEU A 70 14.61 8.15 7.82
C LEU A 70 14.20 7.63 6.43
N LEU A 71 12.95 7.88 6.00
CA LEU A 71 12.52 7.62 4.62
C LEU A 71 12.97 8.79 3.74
N SER A 72 13.86 8.49 2.81
CA SER A 72 14.65 9.44 2.04
C SER A 72 14.13 9.68 0.63
N ASN A 73 13.55 8.66 0.00
CA ASN A 73 13.17 8.69 -1.41
C ASN A 73 11.70 8.35 -1.64
N HIS A 74 11.21 8.65 -2.85
CA HIS A 74 9.83 8.42 -3.23
C HIS A 74 9.43 6.94 -3.08
N ARG A 75 10.26 6.00 -3.56
CA ARG A 75 9.95 4.57 -3.51
C ARG A 75 9.83 4.05 -2.06
N GLU A 76 10.67 4.53 -1.15
CA GLU A 76 10.59 4.22 0.30
C GLU A 76 9.28 4.74 0.90
N LEU A 77 8.90 5.98 0.57
CA LEU A 77 7.64 6.57 1.03
C LEU A 77 6.44 5.77 0.50
N ARG A 78 6.47 5.34 -0.78
CA ARG A 78 5.40 4.53 -1.40
C ARG A 78 5.25 3.18 -0.72
N LEU A 79 6.37 2.48 -0.44
CA LEU A 79 6.33 1.21 0.29
C LEU A 79 5.84 1.39 1.74
N ALA A 80 6.25 2.47 2.42
CA ALA A 80 5.77 2.78 3.76
C ALA A 80 4.26 3.07 3.78
N HIS A 81 3.76 3.86 2.81
CA HIS A 81 2.33 4.16 2.69
C HIS A 81 1.51 2.91 2.40
N LEU A 82 1.96 2.08 1.46
CA LEU A 82 1.37 0.77 1.15
C LEU A 82 1.25 -0.10 2.41
N THR A 83 2.36 -0.24 3.13
CA THR A 83 2.48 -1.08 4.33
C THR A 83 1.56 -0.59 5.45
N LEU A 84 1.62 0.71 5.77
CA LEU A 84 0.78 1.33 6.80
C LEU A 84 -0.70 1.32 6.42
N GLY A 85 -1.02 1.46 5.13
CA GLY A 85 -2.37 1.36 4.59
C GLY A 85 -2.97 -0.03 4.78
N PHE A 86 -2.22 -1.08 4.47
CA PHE A 86 -2.66 -2.47 4.71
C PHE A 86 -2.86 -2.77 6.19
N ILE A 87 -1.93 -2.36 7.07
CA ILE A 87 -2.09 -2.52 8.53
C ILE A 87 -3.33 -1.77 9.02
N SER A 88 -3.55 -0.53 8.55
CA SER A 88 -4.72 0.28 8.91
C SER A 88 -6.03 -0.38 8.49
N MET A 89 -6.09 -0.91 7.26
CA MET A 89 -7.26 -1.64 6.78
C MET A 89 -7.53 -2.90 7.61
N GLY A 90 -6.49 -3.70 7.88
CA GLY A 90 -6.61 -4.85 8.76
C GLY A 90 -7.10 -4.47 10.15
N TYR A 91 -6.51 -3.44 10.75
CA TYR A 91 -6.83 -3.00 12.12
C TYR A 91 -8.29 -2.56 12.27
N VAL A 92 -8.76 -1.72 11.34
CA VAL A 92 -10.13 -1.20 11.34
C VAL A 92 -11.12 -2.34 11.12
N TRP A 93 -10.90 -3.16 10.09
CA TRP A 93 -11.92 -4.07 9.59
C TRP A 93 -11.85 -5.51 10.10
N GLN A 94 -10.81 -5.89 10.86
CA GLN A 94 -10.62 -7.25 11.39
C GLN A 94 -11.86 -7.84 12.09
N GLU A 95 -12.68 -7.01 12.74
CA GLU A 95 -13.90 -7.43 13.45
C GLU A 95 -15.19 -6.82 12.86
N GLY A 96 -15.15 -6.32 11.63
CA GLY A 96 -16.32 -5.79 10.94
C GLY A 96 -16.73 -4.39 11.39
N GLN A 97 -17.99 -4.20 11.79
CA GLN A 97 -18.64 -2.88 11.90
C GLN A 97 -18.17 -2.01 13.07
N HIS A 98 -17.34 -2.52 13.98
CA HIS A 98 -16.74 -1.69 15.01
C HIS A 98 -15.54 -0.95 14.41
N ALA A 99 -15.64 0.37 14.26
CA ALA A 99 -14.55 1.21 13.77
C ALA A 99 -13.67 1.66 14.94
N PRO A 100 -12.55 0.97 15.25
CA PRO A 100 -11.64 1.40 16.30
C PRO A 100 -10.92 2.69 15.91
N ILE A 101 -10.55 3.49 16.89
CA ILE A 101 -9.61 4.60 16.72
C ILE A 101 -8.23 3.99 16.43
N LEU A 102 -7.55 4.46 15.37
CA LEU A 102 -6.19 4.02 15.08
C LEU A 102 -5.24 4.48 16.20
N PRO A 103 -4.40 3.60 16.76
CA PRO A 103 -3.40 3.98 17.75
C PRO A 103 -2.41 4.98 17.16
N LYS A 104 -1.90 5.88 18.00
CA LYS A 104 -0.92 6.91 17.58
C LYS A 104 0.27 6.31 16.83
N ALA A 105 0.75 5.14 17.26
CA ALA A 105 1.86 4.43 16.63
C ALA A 105 1.62 4.09 15.15
N LEU A 106 0.36 3.93 14.73
CA LEU A 106 -0.02 3.71 13.34
C LEU A 106 -0.48 5.00 12.66
N ALA A 107 -1.38 5.76 13.31
CA ALA A 107 -2.02 6.94 12.72
C ALA A 107 -1.02 8.06 12.39
N TRP A 108 -0.09 8.35 13.30
CA TRP A 108 0.85 9.46 13.15
C TRP A 108 1.88 9.26 12.03
N PRO A 109 2.62 8.13 11.95
CA PRO A 109 3.52 7.92 10.82
C PRO A 109 2.76 7.81 9.50
N TYR A 110 1.56 7.19 9.50
CA TYR A 110 0.78 7.08 8.28
C TYR A 110 0.40 8.46 7.74
N TRP A 111 -0.14 9.33 8.59
CA TRP A 111 -0.45 10.71 8.23
C TRP A 111 0.78 11.48 7.70
N LEU A 112 1.94 11.35 8.34
CA LEU A 112 3.17 12.03 7.90
C LEU A 112 3.64 11.55 6.52
N VAL A 113 3.66 10.23 6.30
CA VAL A 113 4.04 9.65 5.00
C VAL A 113 3.05 10.09 3.92
N SER A 114 1.74 10.01 4.19
CA SER A 114 0.67 10.48 3.30
C SER A 114 0.85 11.95 2.93
N ARG A 115 1.15 12.81 3.90
CA ARG A 115 1.42 14.23 3.66
C ARG A 115 2.64 14.45 2.77
N ARG A 116 3.73 13.69 2.97
CA ARG A 116 4.94 13.79 2.12
C ARG A 116 4.68 13.34 0.68
N LEU A 117 3.77 12.38 0.48
CA LEU A 117 3.38 11.89 -0.85
C LEU A 117 2.27 12.70 -1.52
N GLY A 118 1.62 13.63 -0.81
CA GLY A 118 0.41 14.29 -1.31
C GLY A 118 -0.79 13.36 -1.43
N LEU A 119 -0.78 12.22 -0.73
CA LEU A 119 -1.87 11.24 -0.71
C LEU A 119 -2.69 11.35 0.57
N PRO A 120 -3.95 10.89 0.59
CA PRO A 120 -4.69 10.71 1.84
C PRO A 120 -4.13 9.54 2.66
N PRO A 121 -4.31 9.54 4.01
CA PRO A 121 -3.97 8.41 4.88
C PRO A 121 -5.05 7.33 4.85
N ILE A 122 -5.29 6.79 3.66
CA ILE A 122 -6.16 5.64 3.39
C ILE A 122 -5.51 4.83 2.27
N LEU A 123 -5.67 3.50 2.28
CA LEU A 123 -5.12 2.65 1.23
C LEU A 123 -5.76 3.04 -0.12
N THR A 124 -4.96 3.52 -1.06
CA THR A 124 -5.43 3.99 -2.36
C THR A 124 -5.12 2.97 -3.46
N TYR A 125 -5.70 3.17 -4.65
CA TYR A 125 -5.36 2.41 -5.85
C TYR A 125 -3.88 2.54 -6.23
N ALA A 126 -3.30 3.73 -6.02
CA ALA A 126 -1.88 3.96 -6.25
C ALA A 126 -1.05 3.01 -5.38
N ASP A 127 -1.51 2.67 -4.19
CA ASP A 127 -0.79 1.78 -3.28
C ASP A 127 -1.08 0.32 -3.64
N SER A 128 -2.34 -0.10 -3.54
CA SER A 128 -2.75 -1.51 -3.57
C SER A 128 -2.58 -2.18 -4.93
N VAL A 129 -2.43 -1.39 -6.00
CA VAL A 129 -2.26 -1.88 -7.37
C VAL A 129 -0.96 -1.36 -7.97
N LEU A 130 -0.81 -0.04 -8.12
CA LEU A 130 0.32 0.52 -8.90
C LEU A 130 1.69 0.33 -8.22
N ALA A 131 1.74 0.22 -6.89
CA ALA A 131 2.99 0.00 -6.14
C ALA A 131 3.10 -1.40 -5.50
N ASN A 132 2.05 -2.22 -5.54
CA ASN A 132 1.98 -3.51 -4.85
C ASN A 132 2.39 -4.67 -5.74
N TRP A 133 3.63 -4.65 -6.26
CA TRP A 133 4.12 -5.72 -7.11
C TRP A 133 5.61 -5.97 -6.92
N LYS A 134 6.10 -7.09 -7.44
CA LYS A 134 7.51 -7.39 -7.69
C LYS A 134 7.63 -8.35 -8.84
N LEU A 135 8.79 -8.36 -9.51
CA LEU A 135 9.11 -9.41 -10.47
C LEU A 135 9.27 -10.75 -9.74
N ARG A 136 8.68 -11.80 -10.31
CA ARG A 136 8.87 -13.18 -9.82
C ARG A 136 10.32 -13.64 -9.98
N ASP A 137 10.95 -13.26 -11.09
CA ASP A 137 12.33 -13.57 -11.43
C ASP A 137 12.96 -12.30 -12.04
N PRO A 138 14.04 -11.74 -11.46
CA PRO A 138 14.73 -10.57 -12.01
C PRO A 138 15.31 -10.80 -13.41
N THR A 139 15.45 -12.05 -13.85
CA THR A 139 16.05 -12.46 -15.14
C THR A 139 15.03 -13.06 -16.13
N GLY A 140 13.76 -13.18 -15.74
CA GLY A 140 12.72 -13.86 -16.52
C GLY A 140 11.53 -12.97 -16.89
N SER A 141 10.64 -13.51 -17.73
CA SER A 141 9.41 -12.87 -18.25
C SER A 141 8.61 -12.11 -17.18
N PHE A 142 8.03 -10.96 -17.58
CA PHE A 142 7.21 -10.01 -16.81
C PHE A 142 6.04 -10.65 -16.05
N LEU A 143 6.34 -11.40 -15.00
CA LEU A 143 5.36 -11.98 -14.09
C LEU A 143 5.37 -11.16 -12.80
N PHE A 144 4.34 -10.33 -12.68
CA PHE A 144 4.04 -9.56 -11.48
C PHE A 144 3.52 -10.48 -10.37
N VAL A 145 4.11 -10.38 -9.18
CA VAL A 145 3.58 -10.98 -7.95
C VAL A 145 3.25 -9.87 -6.97
N THR A 146 2.06 -9.91 -6.38
CA THR A 146 1.65 -8.94 -5.35
C THR A 146 2.48 -9.09 -4.08
N LEU A 147 2.94 -7.97 -3.51
CA LEU A 147 3.72 -7.98 -2.26
C LEU A 147 2.83 -8.36 -1.08
N PHE A 148 1.68 -7.70 -0.99
CA PHE A 148 0.65 -7.98 -0.01
C PHE A 148 -0.61 -8.44 -0.74
N PRO A 149 -1.05 -9.69 -0.56
CA PRO A 149 -2.29 -10.14 -1.17
C PRO A 149 -3.47 -9.34 -0.60
N LEU A 150 -4.41 -8.96 -1.45
CA LEU A 150 -5.69 -8.44 -1.02
C LEU A 150 -6.42 -9.57 -0.27
N ALA A 151 -6.36 -9.54 1.06
CA ALA A 151 -7.05 -10.49 1.90
C ALA A 151 -8.52 -10.07 2.05
N PHE A 152 -9.44 -10.97 1.68
CA PHE A 152 -10.86 -10.78 1.97
C PHE A 152 -11.12 -11.06 3.45
N ILE A 153 -11.58 -10.04 4.19
CA ILE A 153 -12.06 -10.25 5.56
C ILE A 153 -13.47 -10.84 5.49
N ARG A 154 -13.57 -12.17 5.63
CA ARG A 154 -14.86 -12.87 5.62
C ARG A 154 -15.56 -12.68 6.97
N HIS A 155 -16.71 -12.00 6.95
CA HIS A 155 -17.57 -11.88 8.12
C HIS A 155 -18.29 -13.22 8.37
N ARG A 156 -18.04 -13.90 9.50
CA ARG A 156 -18.63 -15.22 9.79
C ARG A 156 -20.14 -15.18 10.10
N SER A 157 -20.75 -14.01 10.28
CA SER A 157 -22.14 -13.90 10.77
C SER A 157 -23.19 -13.57 9.70
N THR A 158 -22.86 -13.66 8.40
CA THR A 158 -23.84 -13.38 7.32
C THR A 158 -24.09 -14.64 6.48
N PRO A 159 -25.37 -15.02 6.22
CA PRO A 159 -25.72 -16.11 5.31
C PRO A 159 -25.09 -15.90 3.93
N ASP A 160 -24.77 -17.00 3.25
CA ASP A 160 -23.90 -17.12 2.05
C ASP A 160 -24.24 -16.25 0.81
N HIS A 161 -25.22 -15.36 0.87
CA HIS A 161 -25.76 -14.64 -0.29
C HIS A 161 -25.55 -13.12 -0.27
N LEU A 162 -24.96 -12.51 0.77
CA LEU A 162 -24.83 -11.04 0.82
C LEU A 162 -23.45 -10.52 1.25
N ARG A 163 -22.84 -9.86 0.25
CA ARG A 163 -21.76 -8.85 0.25
C ARG A 163 -20.35 -9.34 0.59
N LEU A 164 -19.64 -9.74 -0.47
CA LEU A 164 -18.22 -9.41 -0.60
C LEU A 164 -18.07 -7.89 -0.44
N LYS A 165 -17.40 -7.46 0.62
CA LYS A 165 -16.73 -6.16 0.59
C LYS A 165 -15.33 -6.42 0.04
N MET A 166 -15.19 -6.20 -1.26
CA MET A 166 -13.88 -5.92 -1.85
C MET A 166 -13.47 -4.55 -1.31
N PHE A 167 -12.23 -4.42 -0.84
CA PHE A 167 -11.66 -3.12 -0.50
C PHE A 167 -11.33 -2.36 -1.78
#